data_AF-A0A2Z6R3C0-F1
#
_entry.id   AF-A0A2Z6R3C0-F1
#
_cell.length_a   1.000
_cell.length_b   1.000
_cell.length_c   1.000
_cell.angle_alpha   90.00
_cell.angle_beta   90.00
_cell.angle_gamma   90.00
#
_symmetry.space_group_name_H-M   'P 1'
#
loop_
_entity.id
_entity.type
_entity.pdbx_description
1 polymer ?
#
loop_
_entity_poly.entity_id
_entity_poly.type
_entity_poly.pdbx_seq_one_letter_code
_entity_poly.pdbx_strand_id
1 'polypeptide(L)'
;MLNVFIALFSEVIKDDDVQALYWKMMAEVISEIELFYLLPFQRRWQKWFPEVFVSLGEAQIEIEKLINEGNWNINEFPEMKQNLLNKLKIQQK
;
A
#
# COMPACT_ATOMS: atom_id res chain seq x y z
N MET A 1 12.20 -17.29 17.93
CA MET A 1 12.64 -15.90 18.20
C MET A 1 11.47 -14.92 18.19
N LEU A 2 10.58 -14.92 17.18
CA LEU A 2 9.41 -14.02 17.13
C LEU A 2 8.44 -14.15 18.32
N ASN A 3 8.15 -15.38 18.75
CA ASN A 3 7.19 -15.63 19.85
C ASN A 3 7.64 -15.03 21.20
N VAL A 4 8.95 -14.89 21.42
CA VAL A 4 9.50 -14.30 22.64
C VAL A 4 9.35 -12.78 22.61
N PHE A 5 9.57 -12.16 21.45
CA PHE A 5 9.32 -10.72 21.25
C PHE A 5 7.83 -10.39 21.44
N ILE A 6 6.93 -11.15 20.79
CA ILE A 6 5.48 -10.95 20.92
C ILE A 6 5.04 -11.05 22.39
N ALA A 7 5.56 -12.04 23.14
CA ALA A 7 5.22 -12.22 24.55
C ALA A 7 5.69 -11.05 25.44
N LEU A 8 6.96 -10.66 25.32
CA LEU A 8 7.52 -9.54 26.10
C LEU A 8 6.82 -8.21 25.78
N PHE A 9 6.47 -7.97 24.52
CA PHE A 9 5.76 -6.76 24.14
C PHE A 9 4.31 -6.76 24.64
N SER A 10 3.61 -7.91 24.63
CA SER A 10 2.25 -8.02 25.16
C SER A 10 2.14 -7.66 26.64
N GLU A 11 3.21 -7.86 27.41
CA GLU A 11 3.25 -7.54 28.83
C GLU A 11 3.32 -6.03 29.10
N VAL A 12 3.90 -5.26 28.18
CA VAL A 12 4.07 -3.80 28.26
C VAL A 12 2.81 -3.04 27.79
N ILE A 13 1.87 -3.69 27.09
CA ILE A 13 0.68 -3.11 26.43
C ILE A 13 -0.51 -2.81 27.39
N LYS A 14 -0.36 -3.06 28.70
CA LYS A 14 -1.47 -2.99 29.67
C LYS A 14 -2.05 -1.58 29.95
N ASP A 15 -1.53 -0.51 29.34
CA ASP A 15 -2.07 0.86 29.47
C ASP A 15 -2.81 1.29 28.19
N ASP A 16 -4.12 1.55 28.32
CA ASP A 16 -5.07 1.62 27.20
C ASP A 16 -4.99 2.92 26.35
N ASP A 17 -4.53 4.05 26.89
CA ASP A 17 -4.58 5.36 26.19
C ASP A 17 -3.49 5.54 25.11
N VAL A 18 -2.40 4.75 25.18
CA VAL A 18 -1.28 4.80 24.21
C VAL A 18 -1.41 3.72 23.14
N GLN A 19 -2.41 2.82 23.27
CA GLN A 19 -2.53 1.62 22.44
C GLN A 19 -2.59 1.93 20.95
N ALA A 20 -3.42 2.86 20.48
CA ALA A 20 -3.58 3.07 19.03
C ALA A 20 -2.29 3.55 18.34
N LEU A 21 -1.58 4.51 18.96
CA LEU A 21 -0.30 5.01 18.45
C LEU A 21 0.78 3.92 18.54
N TYR A 22 0.77 3.15 19.63
CA TYR A 22 1.67 2.04 19.85
C TYR A 22 1.45 0.89 18.84
N TRP A 23 0.20 0.52 18.55
CA TRP A 23 -0.16 -0.49 17.55
C TRP A 23 0.28 -0.08 16.15
N LYS A 24 0.14 1.20 15.82
CA LYS A 24 0.66 1.76 14.56
C LYS A 24 2.18 1.63 14.49
N MET A 25 2.89 2.06 15.54
CA MET A 25 4.34 1.98 15.60
C MET A 25 4.84 0.52 15.58
N MET A 26 4.12 -0.39 16.23
CA MET A 26 4.36 -1.84 16.18
C MET A 26 4.18 -2.40 14.78
N ALA A 27 3.10 -2.04 14.08
CA ALA A 27 2.86 -2.49 12.72
C ALA A 27 3.95 -1.98 11.76
N GLU A 28 4.39 -0.73 11.92
CA GLU A 28 5.51 -0.15 11.16
C GLU A 28 6.80 -0.96 11.40
N VAL A 29 7.20 -1.16 12.67
CA VAL A 29 8.44 -1.89 13.01
C VAL A 29 8.38 -3.36 12.55
N ILE A 30 7.26 -4.04 12.72
CA ILE A 30 7.09 -5.43 12.26
C ILE A 30 7.18 -5.49 10.73
N SER A 31 6.55 -4.56 10.01
CA SER A 31 6.60 -4.51 8.54
C SER A 31 8.03 -4.29 8.04
N GLU A 32 8.82 -3.43 8.70
CA GLU A 32 10.23 -3.22 8.36
C GLU A 32 11.04 -4.49 8.60
N ILE A 33 10.90 -5.11 9.79
CA ILE A 33 11.58 -6.36 10.14
C ILE A 33 11.25 -7.45 9.12
N GLU A 34 9.97 -7.66 8.81
CA GLU A 34 9.54 -8.65 7.81
C GLU A 34 10.13 -8.34 6.43
N LEU A 35 10.15 -7.09 5.98
CA LEU A 35 10.79 -6.70 4.72
C LEU A 35 12.31 -6.98 4.68
N PHE A 36 12.99 -6.84 5.82
CA PHE A 36 14.42 -7.12 5.94
C PHE A 36 14.73 -8.62 5.86
N TYR A 37 13.87 -9.49 6.40
CA TYR A 37 14.04 -10.94 6.36
C TYR A 37 13.60 -11.59 5.04
N LEU A 38 12.90 -10.88 4.16
CA LEU A 38 12.55 -11.37 2.82
C LEU A 38 13.77 -11.40 1.88
N LEU A 39 13.93 -12.51 1.17
CA LEU A 39 14.95 -12.63 0.13
C LEU A 39 14.67 -11.64 -1.01
N PRO A 40 15.70 -11.12 -1.72
CA PRO A 40 15.52 -10.12 -2.77
C PRO A 40 14.52 -10.51 -3.87
N PHE A 41 14.36 -11.81 -4.14
CA PHE A 41 13.37 -12.32 -5.11
C PHE A 41 11.93 -12.33 -4.57
N GLN A 42 11.74 -12.50 -3.26
CA GLN A 42 10.42 -12.49 -2.61
C GLN A 42 9.85 -11.07 -2.53
N ARG A 43 10.69 -10.07 -2.26
CA ARG A 43 10.30 -8.65 -2.28
C ARG A 43 9.81 -8.18 -3.66
N ARG A 44 10.28 -8.81 -4.74
CA ARG A 44 9.90 -8.48 -6.12
C ARG A 44 8.70 -9.27 -6.60
N TRP A 45 8.11 -10.10 -5.74
CA TRP A 45 6.99 -10.94 -6.13
C TRP A 45 5.69 -10.12 -6.11
N GLN A 46 5.26 -9.67 -7.29
CA GLN A 46 4.07 -8.84 -7.48
C GLN A 46 2.78 -9.44 -6.90
N LYS A 47 2.74 -10.75 -6.66
CA LYS A 47 1.60 -11.41 -5.97
C LYS A 47 1.52 -11.08 -4.47
N TRP A 48 2.67 -10.88 -3.82
CA TRP A 48 2.77 -10.61 -2.38
C TRP A 48 2.85 -9.11 -2.09
N PHE A 49 3.46 -8.36 -3.00
CA PHE A 49 3.57 -6.90 -2.93
C PHE A 49 3.14 -6.29 -4.28
N PRO A 50 1.82 -6.24 -4.57
CA PRO A 50 1.34 -5.58 -5.78
C PRO A 50 1.64 -4.09 -5.72
N GLU A 51 2.10 -3.53 -6.85
CA GLU A 51 2.39 -2.09 -6.98
C GLU A 51 1.14 -1.21 -6.80
N VAL A 52 -0.07 -1.78 -7.00
CA VAL A 52 -1.34 -1.07 -6.89
C VAL A 52 -2.36 -1.97 -6.19
N PHE A 53 -2.83 -1.55 -5.02
CA PHE A 53 -3.94 -2.17 -4.28
C PHE A 53 -5.27 -1.51 -4.64
N VAL A 54 -5.69 -1.62 -5.90
CA VAL A 54 -7.02 -1.13 -6.30
C VAL A 54 -7.67 -2.18 -7.18
N SER A 55 -8.94 -2.47 -6.90
CA SER A 55 -9.72 -3.33 -7.79
C SER A 55 -9.83 -2.64 -9.15
N LEU A 56 -9.67 -3.39 -10.23
CA LEU A 56 -9.62 -2.82 -11.59
C LEU A 56 -10.87 -1.98 -11.90
N GLY A 57 -12.04 -2.41 -11.40
CA GLY A 57 -13.31 -1.73 -11.60
C GLY A 57 -13.45 -0.44 -10.80
N GLU A 58 -13.05 -0.41 -9.52
CA GLU A 58 -13.09 0.82 -8.72
C GLU A 58 -12.09 1.87 -9.24
N ALA A 59 -10.90 1.42 -9.68
CA ALA A 59 -9.90 2.29 -10.30
C ALA A 59 -10.44 2.97 -11.56
N GLN A 60 -11.14 2.24 -12.43
CA GLN A 60 -11.73 2.79 -13.65
C GLN A 60 -12.77 3.87 -13.34
N ILE A 61 -13.71 3.58 -12.44
CA ILE A 61 -14.79 4.51 -12.06
C ILE A 61 -14.22 5.81 -11.51
N GLU A 62 -13.21 5.71 -10.63
CA GLU A 62 -12.65 6.90 -9.98
C GLU A 62 -11.82 7.75 -10.95
N ILE A 63 -11.06 7.13 -11.85
CA ILE A 63 -10.29 7.85 -12.86
C ILE A 63 -11.21 8.52 -13.88
N GLU A 64 -12.31 7.88 -14.29
CA GLU A 64 -13.32 8.50 -15.14
C GLU A 64 -13.96 9.73 -14.48
N LYS A 65 -14.28 9.66 -13.17
CA LYS A 65 -14.75 10.83 -12.42
C LYS A 65 -13.72 11.96 -12.41
N LEU A 66 -12.46 11.66 -12.08
CA LEU A 66 -11.38 12.66 -12.05
C LEU A 66 -11.16 13.33 -13.41
N ILE A 67 -11.31 12.58 -14.51
CA ILE A 67 -11.25 13.12 -15.87
C ILE A 67 -12.46 14.04 -16.13
N ASN A 68 -13.67 13.61 -15.77
CA ASN A 68 -14.90 14.40 -15.96
C ASN A 68 -14.91 15.70 -15.13
N GLU A 69 -14.32 15.67 -13.94
CA GLU A 69 -14.18 16.85 -13.07
C GLU A 69 -13.04 17.79 -13.51
N GLY A 70 -12.23 17.40 -14.51
CA GLY A 70 -11.06 18.17 -14.95
C GLY A 70 -9.88 18.15 -13.97
N ASN A 71 -9.96 17.34 -12.92
CA ASN A 71 -8.93 17.18 -11.89
C ASN A 71 -7.78 16.25 -12.32
N TRP A 72 -7.91 15.58 -13.47
CA TRP A 72 -6.89 14.70 -14.02
C TRP A 72 -5.74 15.48 -14.70
N ASN A 73 -4.75 15.93 -13.92
CA ASN A 73 -3.60 16.67 -14.44
C ASN A 73 -2.57 15.74 -15.13
N ILE A 74 -2.50 15.75 -16.46
CA ILE A 74 -1.58 14.89 -17.23
C ILE A 74 -0.10 15.35 -17.12
N ASN A 75 0.14 16.60 -16.69
CA ASN A 75 1.50 17.16 -16.64
C ASN A 75 2.34 16.57 -15.49
N GLU A 76 1.69 16.07 -14.45
CA GLU A 76 2.36 15.34 -13.37
C GLU A 76 2.45 13.85 -13.70
N PHE A 77 3.67 13.37 -13.92
CA PHE A 77 3.99 11.97 -14.22
C PHE A 77 3.29 11.44 -15.50
N PRO A 78 3.54 12.05 -16.67
CA PRO A 78 2.85 11.74 -17.91
C PRO A 78 2.99 10.27 -18.32
N GLU A 79 4.18 9.69 -18.17
CA GLU A 79 4.47 8.30 -18.55
C GLU A 79 3.72 7.29 -17.68
N MET A 80 3.67 7.50 -16.36
CA MET A 80 2.92 6.65 -15.44
C MET A 80 1.41 6.75 -15.69
N LYS A 81 0.88 7.96 -15.91
CA LYS A 81 -0.54 8.16 -16.17
C LYS A 81 -0.98 7.55 -17.50
N GLN A 82 -0.18 7.64 -18.55
CA GLN A 82 -0.45 6.95 -19.81
C GLN A 82 -0.43 5.43 -19.65
N ASN A 83 0.56 4.89 -18.93
CA ASN A 83 0.64 3.45 -18.67
C ASN A 83 -0.57 2.95 -17.86
N LEU A 84 -1.02 3.73 -16.88
CA LEU A 84 -2.23 3.45 -16.10
C LEU A 84 -3.49 3.42 -16.98
N LEU A 85 -3.70 4.43 -17.83
CA LEU A 85 -4.84 4.48 -18.76
C LEU A 85 -4.84 3.30 -19.74
N ASN A 86 -3.67 2.92 -20.25
CA ASN A 86 -3.50 1.75 -21.11
C ASN A 86 -3.84 0.44 -20.39
N LYS A 87 -3.36 0.26 -19.15
CA LYS A 87 -3.67 -0.92 -18.31
C LYS A 87 -5.16 -1.00 -17.98
N LEU A 88 -5.79 0.14 -17.74
CA LEU A 88 -7.22 0.23 -17.41
C LEU A 88 -8.13 0.26 -18.64
N LYS A 89 -7.58 0.28 -19.86
CA LYS A 89 -8.32 0.33 -21.13
C LYS A 89 -9.29 1.52 -21.23
N ILE A 90 -8.96 2.64 -20.59
CA ILE A 90 -9.76 3.86 -20.63
C ILE A 90 -9.39 4.63 -21.92
N GLN A 91 -10.36 4.84 -22.80
CA GLN A 91 -10.16 5.66 -24.00
C GLN A 91 -10.42 7.13 -23.65
N GLN A 92 -9.39 7.97 -23.76
CA GLN A 92 -9.61 9.42 -23.80
C GLN A 92 -10.30 9.75 -25.13
N LYS A 93 -11.47 10.37 -25.06
CA LYS A 93 -12.31 10.72 -26.21
C LYS A 93 -12.02 12.13 -26.70
#